data_AF-A0A937NT40-F1
#
_entry.id   AF-A0A937NT40-F1
#
_cell.length_a   1.000
_cell.length_b   1.000
_cell.length_c   1.000
_cell.angle_alpha   90.00
_cell.angle_beta   90.00
_cell.angle_gamma   90.00
#
_symmetry.space_group_name_H-M   'P 1'
#
loop_
_entity.id
_entity.type
_entity.pdbx_description
1 polymer ?
#
loop_
_entity_poly.entity_id
_entity_poly.type
_entity_poly.pdbx_seq_one_letter_code
_entity_poly.pdbx_strand_id
1 'polypeptide(L)'
;MAESILFVVEGVNPEKHVLSSIGKQFFENKLIQVAYETEVYQLGKLLSADPYLDLFEVLKERSEKNRQLLEEFNRDDFSQIYLFFDYDGQAANASDTALDAMLVHFANETESESYT
;
A
#
# COMPACT_ATOMS: atom_id res chain seq x y z
N MET A 1 -6.27 -16.32 -10.95
CA MET A 1 -6.40 -16.36 -9.48
C MET A 1 -5.30 -15.47 -8.95
N ALA A 2 -5.61 -14.56 -8.04
CA ALA A 2 -4.63 -13.64 -7.49
C ALA A 2 -3.76 -14.40 -6.47
N GLU A 3 -2.52 -14.68 -6.83
CA GLU A 3 -1.63 -15.57 -6.05
C GLU A 3 -0.64 -14.80 -5.18
N SER A 4 -0.49 -13.49 -5.42
CA SER A 4 0.54 -12.66 -4.77
C SER A 4 -0.08 -11.65 -3.79
N ILE A 5 0.75 -11.16 -2.88
CA ILE A 5 0.44 -10.05 -1.97
C ILE A 5 1.49 -8.96 -2.17
N LEU A 6 1.05 -7.71 -2.24
CA LEU A 6 1.92 -6.55 -2.41
C LEU A 6 2.13 -5.86 -1.07
N PHE A 7 3.38 -5.76 -0.63
CA PHE A 7 3.77 -4.99 0.54
C PHE A 7 4.32 -3.64 0.09
N VAL A 8 3.70 -2.58 0.58
CA VAL A 8 4.12 -1.20 0.36
C VAL A 8 4.77 -0.70 1.62
N VAL A 9 5.92 -0.08 1.47
CA VAL A 9 6.73 0.42 2.58
C VAL A 9 7.14 1.84 2.33
N GLU A 10 7.27 2.65 3.38
CA GLU A 10 7.67 4.04 3.26
C GLU A 10 9.02 4.23 2.54
N GLY A 11 10.07 3.57 3.03
CA GLY A 11 11.42 3.70 2.50
C GLY A 11 11.90 2.52 1.66
N VAL A 12 13.05 2.68 1.00
CA VAL A 12 13.76 1.62 0.26
C VAL A 12 14.58 0.70 1.18
N ASN A 13 14.86 1.18 2.39
CA ASN A 13 15.55 0.47 3.47
C ASN A 13 14.63 -0.06 4.58
N PRO A 14 13.34 -0.34 4.36
CA PRO A 14 12.50 -0.73 5.46
C PRO A 14 13.02 -2.06 6.00
N GLU A 15 12.67 -2.36 7.23
CA GLU A 15 13.07 -3.54 8.00
C GLU A 15 12.77 -4.84 7.25
N LYS A 16 13.58 -5.18 6.23
CA LYS A 16 13.36 -6.31 5.32
C LYS A 16 13.25 -7.59 6.11
N HIS A 17 13.94 -7.67 7.24
CA HIS A 17 13.90 -8.79 8.16
C HIS A 17 12.54 -8.93 8.87
N VAL A 18 11.93 -7.83 9.34
CA VAL A 18 10.64 -7.89 10.04
C VAL A 18 9.54 -8.26 9.05
N LEU A 19 9.44 -7.54 7.94
CA LEU A 19 8.39 -7.76 6.95
C LEU A 19 8.52 -9.10 6.24
N SER A 20 9.74 -9.56 5.94
CA SER A 20 9.93 -10.92 5.41
C SER A 20 9.58 -12.01 6.42
N SER A 21 9.77 -11.75 7.72
CA SER A 21 9.39 -12.71 8.77
C SER A 21 7.87 -12.76 8.95
N ILE A 22 7.20 -11.60 9.02
CA ILE A 22 5.72 -11.51 9.01
C ILE A 22 5.19 -12.22 7.77
N GLY A 23 5.74 -11.88 6.62
CA GLY A 23 5.44 -12.49 5.35
C GLY A 23 5.40 -14.01 5.40
N LYS A 24 6.52 -14.62 5.80
CA LYS A 24 6.67 -16.08 5.87
C LYS A 24 5.80 -16.76 6.92
N GLN A 25 5.47 -16.06 8.00
CA GLN A 25 4.75 -16.64 9.13
C GLN A 25 3.23 -16.59 8.94
N PHE A 26 2.73 -15.56 8.24
CA PHE A 26 1.29 -15.31 8.12
C PHE A 26 0.74 -15.57 6.71
N PHE A 27 1.59 -15.63 5.68
CA PHE A 27 1.14 -15.76 4.30
C PHE A 27 1.87 -16.90 3.57
N GLU A 28 1.11 -17.72 2.87
CA GLU A 28 1.64 -18.77 1.98
C GLU A 28 1.87 -18.24 0.55
N ASN A 29 1.31 -17.06 0.23
CA ASN A 29 1.36 -16.40 -1.06
C ASN A 29 2.74 -15.83 -1.40
N LYS A 30 2.97 -15.59 -2.71
CA LYS A 30 4.17 -14.87 -3.17
C LYS A 30 4.11 -13.42 -2.70
N LEU A 31 5.16 -12.97 -2.01
CA LEU A 31 5.25 -11.60 -1.50
C LEU A 31 6.13 -10.74 -2.41
N ILE A 32 5.57 -9.63 -2.87
CA ILE A 32 6.30 -8.60 -3.62
C ILE A 32 6.36 -7.35 -2.74
N GLN A 33 7.52 -6.69 -2.65
CA GLN A 33 7.70 -5.52 -1.81
C GLN A 33 8.16 -4.32 -2.64
N VAL A 34 7.45 -3.19 -2.52
CA VAL A 34 7.74 -1.92 -3.19
C VAL A 34 7.83 -0.76 -2.21
N ALA A 35 8.63 0.25 -2.52
CA ALA A 35 8.73 1.45 -1.70
C ALA A 35 7.84 2.58 -2.25
N TYR A 36 7.17 3.33 -1.37
CA TYR A 36 6.45 4.54 -1.74
C TYR A 36 7.35 5.79 -1.74
N GLU A 37 8.45 5.74 -0.99
CA GLU A 37 9.51 6.75 -0.92
C GLU A 37 9.07 8.10 -0.31
N THR A 38 7.96 8.12 0.44
CA THR A 38 7.45 9.27 1.20
C THR A 38 6.47 8.80 2.26
N GLU A 39 6.09 9.68 3.17
CA GLU A 39 5.17 9.42 4.27
C GLU A 39 3.73 9.08 3.82
N VAL A 40 3.04 8.32 4.68
CA VAL A 40 1.68 7.82 4.47
C VAL A 40 0.66 8.93 4.15
N TYR A 41 0.85 10.12 4.69
CA TYR A 41 -0.07 11.26 4.49
C TYR A 41 -0.12 11.75 3.05
N GLN A 42 0.98 11.66 2.28
CA GLN A 42 0.94 12.01 0.85
C GLN A 42 0.12 11.01 0.05
N LEU A 43 0.24 9.71 0.40
CA LEU A 43 -0.58 8.66 -0.21
C LEU A 43 -2.05 8.90 0.11
N GLY A 44 -2.38 9.17 1.37
CA GLY A 44 -3.74 9.45 1.81
C GLY A 44 -4.37 10.64 1.10
N LYS A 45 -3.61 11.74 0.96
CA LYS A 45 -4.07 12.93 0.23
C LYS A 45 -4.33 12.63 -1.25
N LEU A 46 -3.47 11.83 -1.87
CA LEU A 46 -3.60 11.44 -3.28
C LEU A 46 -4.87 10.60 -3.49
N LEU A 47 -5.09 9.58 -2.67
CA LEU A 47 -6.27 8.70 -2.74
C LEU A 47 -7.57 9.43 -2.39
N SER A 48 -7.53 10.37 -1.44
CA SER A 48 -8.70 11.18 -1.08
C SER A 48 -9.11 12.16 -2.18
N ALA A 49 -8.17 12.56 -3.06
CA ALA A 49 -8.44 13.48 -4.15
C ALA A 49 -9.14 12.80 -5.34
N ASP A 50 -8.96 11.49 -5.51
CA ASP A 50 -9.57 10.72 -6.59
C ASP A 50 -9.99 9.32 -6.09
N PRO A 51 -11.29 9.08 -5.85
CA PRO A 51 -11.79 7.80 -5.35
C PRO A 51 -11.71 6.66 -6.38
N TYR A 52 -11.41 6.95 -7.66
CA TYR A 52 -11.23 5.95 -8.71
C TYR A 52 -9.76 5.65 -8.99
N LEU A 53 -8.84 6.27 -8.24
CA LEU A 53 -7.42 6.08 -8.44
C LEU A 53 -6.99 4.67 -8.05
N ASP A 54 -6.41 3.93 -9.00
CA ASP A 54 -5.87 2.61 -8.73
C ASP A 54 -4.53 2.73 -7.99
N LEU A 55 -4.53 2.31 -6.72
CA LEU A 55 -3.34 2.27 -5.88
C LEU A 55 -2.21 1.47 -6.50
N PHE A 56 -2.49 0.36 -7.20
CA PHE A 56 -1.44 -0.44 -7.84
C PHE A 56 -0.71 0.34 -8.93
N GLU A 57 -1.46 1.03 -9.81
CA GLU A 57 -0.87 1.84 -10.89
C GLU A 57 -0.06 3.02 -10.32
N VAL A 58 -0.55 3.66 -9.26
CA VAL A 58 0.20 4.69 -8.52
C VAL A 58 1.54 4.15 -8.02
N LEU A 59 1.56 2.95 -7.43
CA LEU A 59 2.77 2.34 -6.90
C LEU A 59 3.73 1.92 -8.00
N LYS A 60 3.21 1.37 -9.11
CA LYS A 60 3.99 0.95 -10.28
C LYS A 60 4.73 2.14 -10.88
N GLU A 61 4.06 3.26 -11.10
CA GLU A 61 4.65 4.47 -11.68
C GLU A 61 5.47 5.32 -10.70
N ARG A 62 5.47 4.98 -9.40
CA ARG A 62 6.09 5.81 -8.36
C ARG A 62 7.59 6.02 -8.55
N SER A 63 8.32 4.98 -8.95
CA SER A 63 9.76 5.06 -9.20
C SER A 63 10.18 4.06 -10.27
N GLU A 64 11.32 4.33 -10.91
CA GLU A 64 11.88 3.44 -11.93
C GLU A 64 12.11 2.02 -11.40
N LYS A 65 12.47 1.91 -10.12
CA LYS A 65 12.64 0.62 -9.44
C LYS A 65 11.32 -0.13 -9.30
N ASN A 66 10.24 0.55 -8.94
CA ASN A 66 8.93 -0.08 -8.84
C ASN A 66 8.41 -0.50 -10.21
N ARG A 67 8.61 0.33 -11.25
CA ARG A 67 8.25 -0.03 -12.64
C ARG A 67 8.92 -1.31 -13.08
N GLN A 68 10.22 -1.43 -12.87
CA GLN A 68 10.99 -2.64 -13.21
C GLN A 68 10.53 -3.85 -12.38
N LEU A 69 10.25 -3.68 -11.09
CA LEU A 69 9.83 -4.78 -10.23
C LEU A 69 8.40 -5.27 -10.55
N LEU A 70 7.52 -4.36 -10.95
CA LEU A 70 6.11 -4.61 -11.24
C LEU A 70 5.82 -4.72 -12.74
N GLU A 71 6.83 -4.76 -13.60
CA GLU A 71 6.68 -4.74 -15.06
C GLU A 71 5.77 -5.86 -15.56
N GLU A 72 6.03 -7.08 -15.07
CA GLU A 72 5.31 -8.30 -15.45
C GLU A 72 3.99 -8.49 -14.69
N PHE A 73 3.66 -7.61 -13.75
CA PHE A 73 2.46 -7.74 -12.92
C PHE A 73 1.40 -6.71 -13.28
N ASN A 74 0.14 -7.12 -13.12
CA ASN A 74 -1.05 -6.29 -13.17
C ASN A 74 -1.76 -6.28 -11.82
N ARG A 75 -2.72 -5.36 -11.63
CA ARG A 75 -3.52 -5.25 -10.41
C ARG A 75 -4.14 -6.58 -9.97
N ASP A 76 -4.64 -7.38 -10.92
CA ASP A 76 -5.35 -8.64 -10.67
C ASP A 76 -4.44 -9.80 -10.23
N ASP A 77 -3.11 -9.65 -10.33
CA ASP A 77 -2.16 -10.64 -9.83
C ASP A 77 -2.02 -10.59 -8.30
N PHE A 78 -2.53 -9.51 -7.68
CA PHE A 78 -2.45 -9.25 -6.25
C PHE A 78 -3.81 -9.39 -5.57
N SER A 79 -3.87 -10.30 -4.60
CA SER A 79 -5.07 -10.52 -3.79
C SER A 79 -5.30 -9.38 -2.80
N GLN A 80 -4.21 -8.84 -2.24
CA GLN A 80 -4.21 -7.83 -1.19
C GLN A 80 -2.99 -6.91 -1.35
N ILE A 81 -3.16 -5.65 -0.93
CA ILE A 81 -2.08 -4.66 -0.81
C ILE A 81 -2.00 -4.26 0.66
N TYR A 82 -0.85 -4.48 1.31
CA TYR A 82 -0.61 -4.07 2.70
C TYR A 82 0.29 -2.85 2.74
N LEU A 83 -0.14 -1.83 3.48
CA LEU A 83 0.60 -0.58 3.67
C LEU A 83 1.33 -0.58 5.02
N PHE A 84 2.66 -0.56 4.99
CA PHE A 84 3.53 -0.53 6.17
C PHE A 84 4.30 0.79 6.21
N PHE A 85 3.81 1.73 7.00
CA PHE A 85 4.39 3.05 7.19
C PHE A 85 4.70 3.27 8.65
N ASP A 86 5.71 4.10 8.93
CA ASP A 86 5.89 4.56 10.29
C ASP A 86 4.82 5.61 10.63
N TYR A 87 4.54 5.75 11.92
CA TYR A 87 3.69 6.82 12.39
C TYR A 87 4.57 8.01 12.74
N ASP A 88 4.80 8.89 11.76
CA ASP A 88 5.46 10.17 12.00
C ASP A 88 4.43 11.28 12.30
N GLY A 89 4.15 11.49 13.58
CA GLY A 89 3.31 12.60 14.04
C GLY A 89 3.98 13.99 13.97
N GLN A 90 5.28 14.05 13.65
CA GLN A 90 6.02 15.30 13.47
C GLN A 90 6.14 15.70 11.99
N ALA A 91 5.67 14.87 11.06
CA ALA A 91 5.63 15.21 9.66
C ALA A 91 4.84 16.52 9.45
N ALA A 92 5.32 17.39 8.56
CA ALA A 92 4.73 18.72 8.37
C ALA A 92 3.27 18.69 7.88
N ASN A 93 2.83 17.55 7.34
CA ASN A 93 1.48 17.26 6.89
C ASN A 93 0.72 16.28 7.81
N ALA A 94 1.32 15.90 8.95
CA ALA A 94 0.63 15.08 9.94
C ALA A 94 -0.57 15.86 10.49
N SER A 95 -1.74 15.24 10.40
CA SER A 95 -2.95 15.74 11.02
C SER A 95 -3.82 14.55 11.38
N ASP A 96 -4.40 14.56 12.58
CA ASP A 96 -5.37 13.56 13.00
C ASP A 96 -6.50 13.42 11.98
N THR A 97 -6.91 14.54 11.36
CA THR A 97 -7.93 14.55 10.31
C THR A 97 -7.48 13.83 9.02
N ALA A 98 -6.20 13.90 8.67
CA ALA A 98 -5.65 13.20 7.52
C ALA A 98 -5.57 11.68 7.81
N LEU A 99 -5.19 11.30 9.03
CA LEU A 99 -5.16 9.90 9.44
C LEU A 99 -6.58 9.32 9.49
N ASP A 100 -7.55 10.03 10.07
CA ASP A 100 -8.95 9.61 10.09
C ASP A 100 -9.51 9.44 8.68
N ALA A 101 -9.22 10.37 7.77
CA ALA A 101 -9.64 10.26 6.37
C ALA A 101 -9.05 9.00 5.69
N MET A 102 -7.78 8.69 5.96
CA MET A 102 -7.16 7.46 5.48
C MET A 102 -7.83 6.22 6.07
N LEU A 103 -8.07 6.19 7.38
CA LEU A 103 -8.73 5.07 8.04
C LEU A 103 -10.14 4.83 7.47
N VAL A 104 -10.92 5.89 7.24
CA VAL A 104 -12.25 5.79 6.61
C VAL A 104 -12.14 5.28 5.17
N HIS A 105 -11.18 5.77 4.40
CA HIS A 105 -11.01 5.34 3.01
C HIS A 105 -10.67 3.84 2.90
N PHE A 106 -9.75 3.35 3.73
CA PHE A 106 -9.34 1.94 3.71
C PHE A 106 -10.27 1.00 4.47
N ALA A 107 -11.04 1.49 5.46
CA ALA A 107 -12.04 0.67 6.15
C ALA A 107 -13.11 0.13 5.20
N ASN A 108 -13.46 0.91 4.17
CA ASN A 108 -14.50 0.55 3.22
C ASN A 108 -14.09 -0.50 2.18
N GLU A 109 -12.82 -0.89 2.06
CA GLU A 109 -12.41 -1.93 1.09
C GLU A 109 -12.97 -3.32 1.42
N THR A 110 -13.38 -3.56 2.67
CA THR A 110 -13.94 -4.86 3.11
C THR A 110 -15.44 -4.82 3.37
N GLU A 111 -16.08 -3.64 3.33
CA GLU A 111 -17.52 -3.45 3.61
C GLU A 111 -18.39 -3.23 2.36
N SER A 112 -18.04 -3.83 1.22
CA SER A 112 -18.91 -3.83 0.04
C SER A 112 -19.44 -5.23 -0.30
N GLU A 113 -20.22 -5.81 0.61
CA GLU A 113 -21.23 -6.83 0.25
C GLU A 113 -22.54 -6.60 1.01
N SER A 114 -23.34 -5.66 0.52
CA SER A 114 -24.79 -5.74 0.70
C SER A 114 -25.46 -5.47 -0.64
N TYR A 115 -25.43 -6.48 -1.51
CA TYR A 115 -26.35 -6.56 -2.64
C TYR A 115 -27.78 -6.63 -2.07
N THR A 116 -28.62 -5.66 -2.44
CA THR A 116 -30.08 -5.76 -2.31
C THR A 116 -30.66 -6.18 -3.65
#